data_AF-D0NPX4-F1
#
_entry.id   AF-D0NPX4-F1
#
_cell.length_a   1.000
_cell.length_b   1.000
_cell.length_c   1.000
_cell.angle_alpha   90.00
_cell.angle_beta   90.00
_cell.angle_gamma   90.00
#
_symmetry.space_group_name_H-M   'P 1'
#
loop_
_entity.id
_entity.type
_entity.pdbx_description
1 polymer ?
#
loop_
_entity_poly.entity_id
_entity_poly.type
_entity_poly.pdbx_seq_one_letter_code
_entity_poly.pdbx_strand_id
1 'polypeptide(L)'
;MRLEPQRHWDESKYCIVEGCISRAKHARRCWKHGGSIECKVVGCRNRAKTKGVCWSHGGGTICSADQCTTVSVSNGVCWAHGGGKRCVTPGCARPAYQRTRNMCSMHFNAGLSSNVSAS
;
A
#
# COMPACT_ATOMS: atom_id res chain seq x y z
N MET A 1 31.79 23.63 26.42
CA MET A 1 31.54 22.21 26.08
C MET A 1 30.03 22.04 26.00
N ARG A 2 29.45 21.95 24.79
CA ARG A 2 28.01 21.74 24.61
C ARG A 2 27.72 20.27 24.92
N LEU A 3 27.02 20.00 26.01
CA LEU A 3 26.54 18.67 26.37
C LEU A 3 25.49 18.25 25.33
N GLU A 4 25.75 17.15 24.62
CA GLU A 4 24.78 16.55 23.71
C GLU A 4 23.60 16.00 24.51
N PRO A 5 22.34 16.26 24.12
CA PRO A 5 21.20 15.67 24.79
C PRO A 5 21.20 14.18 24.50
N GLN A 6 21.48 13.37 25.53
CA GLN A 6 21.37 11.93 25.45
C GLN A 6 19.92 11.58 25.09
N ARG A 7 19.71 11.28 23.81
CA ARG A 7 18.42 10.80 23.30
C ARG A 7 18.22 9.45 23.93
N HIS A 8 17.47 9.40 25.04
CA HIS A 8 17.01 8.16 25.64
C HIS A 8 16.20 7.39 24.59
N TRP A 9 16.89 6.46 23.91
CA TRP A 9 16.33 5.53 22.96
C TRP A 9 15.49 4.56 23.78
N ASP A 10 14.20 4.86 23.95
CA ASP A 10 13.25 3.91 24.53
C ASP A 10 13.23 2.67 23.62
N GLU A 11 13.99 1.64 23.99
CA GLU A 11 14.21 0.40 23.25
C GLU A 11 12.90 -0.31 22.90
N SER A 12 11.81 -0.01 23.63
CA SER A 12 10.48 -0.53 23.36
C SER A 12 9.82 0.07 22.11
N LYS A 13 10.24 1.26 21.65
CA LYS A 13 9.69 1.92 20.45
C LYS A 13 10.24 1.33 19.16
N TYR A 14 11.43 0.73 19.20
CA TYR A 14 12.13 0.25 18.01
C TYR A 14 12.13 -1.28 17.95
N CYS A 15 12.46 -1.79 16.77
CA CYS A 15 12.52 -3.22 16.55
C CYS A 15 13.61 -3.86 17.41
N ILE A 16 13.29 -4.95 18.10
CA ILE A 16 14.20 -5.75 18.95
C ILE A 16 15.35 -6.43 18.18
N VAL A 17 15.41 -6.28 16.86
CA VAL A 17 16.50 -6.89 16.09
C VAL A 17 17.66 -5.91 16.14
N GLU A 18 18.80 -6.36 16.64
CA GLU A 18 20.04 -5.58 16.76
C GLU A 18 20.34 -4.78 15.48
N GLY A 19 20.63 -3.49 15.64
CA GLY A 19 20.88 -2.57 14.51
C GLY A 19 19.65 -2.14 13.71
N CYS A 20 18.44 -2.60 14.04
CA CYS A 20 17.23 -2.21 13.31
C CYS A 20 16.64 -0.89 13.82
N ILE A 21 16.78 0.18 13.04
CA ILE A 21 16.20 1.50 13.36
C ILE A 21 14.70 1.63 13.07
N SER A 22 14.05 0.56 12.61
CA SER A 22 12.63 0.61 12.27
C SER A 22 11.75 0.55 13.52
N ARG A 23 10.66 1.31 13.53
CA ARG A 23 9.71 1.32 14.65
C ARG A 23 9.06 -0.06 14.84
N ALA A 24 8.96 -0.50 16.09
CA ALA A 24 8.22 -1.71 16.45
C ALA A 24 6.72 -1.54 16.15
N LYS A 25 6.08 -2.66 15.80
CA LYS A 25 4.65 -2.75 15.50
C LYS A 25 3.99 -3.82 16.36
N HIS A 26 4.31 -5.09 16.11
CA HIS A 26 3.81 -6.23 16.87
C HIS A 26 4.98 -7.02 17.44
N ALA A 27 4.82 -7.60 18.64
CA ALA A 27 5.85 -8.40 19.31
C ALA A 27 7.24 -7.71 19.39
N ARG A 28 7.28 -6.38 19.58
CA ARG A 28 8.49 -5.54 19.53
C ARG A 28 9.31 -5.67 18.23
N ARG A 29 8.71 -6.09 17.12
CA ARG A 29 9.37 -6.20 15.82
C ARG A 29 8.78 -5.24 14.79
N CYS A 30 9.57 -4.85 13.80
CA CYS A 30 9.11 -4.06 12.65
C CYS A 30 8.46 -4.94 11.58
N TRP A 31 7.86 -4.33 10.57
CA TRP A 31 7.17 -5.06 9.49
C TRP A 31 8.07 -6.03 8.69
N LYS A 32 9.38 -5.76 8.63
CA LYS A 32 10.38 -6.64 7.98
C LYS A 32 10.74 -7.83 8.87
N HIS A 33 10.81 -7.61 10.17
CA HIS A 33 11.25 -8.61 11.15
C HIS A 33 10.06 -9.33 11.82
N GLY A 34 8.91 -9.49 11.15
CA GLY A 34 7.79 -10.26 11.71
C GLY A 34 6.88 -9.48 12.68
N GLY A 35 6.97 -8.15 12.70
CA GLY A 35 6.05 -7.25 13.39
C GLY A 35 4.70 -7.11 12.69
N SER A 36 4.17 -8.19 12.10
CA SER A 36 2.86 -8.24 11.47
C SER A 36 2.14 -9.51 11.90
N ILE A 37 0.83 -9.43 12.03
CA ILE A 37 -0.03 -10.59 12.29
C ILE A 37 -0.63 -11.11 10.98
N GLU A 38 -0.95 -12.40 10.95
CA GLU A 38 -1.64 -13.03 9.83
C GLU A 38 -3.14 -12.73 9.86
N CYS A 39 -3.78 -12.85 8.69
CA CYS A 39 -5.22 -12.72 8.57
C CYS A 39 -5.91 -13.86 9.31
N LYS A 40 -6.87 -13.54 10.18
CA LYS A 40 -7.64 -14.52 10.95
C LYS A 40 -8.53 -15.45 10.12
N VAL A 41 -8.73 -15.15 8.84
CA VAL A 41 -9.53 -15.98 7.93
C VAL A 41 -8.76 -17.27 7.64
N VAL A 42 -9.39 -18.41 7.89
CA VAL A 42 -8.82 -19.75 7.69
C VAL A 42 -8.30 -19.90 6.27
N GLY A 43 -7.07 -20.38 6.13
CA GLY A 43 -6.40 -20.56 4.83
C GLY A 43 -5.82 -19.28 4.21
N CYS A 44 -5.99 -18.11 4.83
CA CYS A 44 -5.44 -16.85 4.32
C CYS A 44 -4.03 -16.58 4.86
N ARG A 45 -3.02 -16.61 3.97
CA ARG A 45 -1.62 -16.28 4.32
C ARG A 45 -1.28 -14.78 4.21
N ASN A 46 -2.30 -13.94 3.98
CA ASN A 46 -2.08 -12.49 3.89
C ASN A 46 -1.90 -11.88 5.27
N ARG A 47 -1.16 -10.78 5.32
CA ARG A 47 -0.97 -10.01 6.56
C ARG A 47 -2.23 -9.21 6.89
N ALA A 48 -2.63 -9.24 8.15
CA ALA A 48 -3.73 -8.39 8.60
C ALA A 48 -3.33 -6.92 8.57
N LYS A 49 -4.34 -6.06 8.39
CA LYS A 49 -4.22 -4.61 8.49
C LYS A 49 -4.92 -4.15 9.77
N THR A 50 -6.25 -4.01 9.70
CA THR A 50 -7.10 -3.71 10.86
C THR A 50 -8.03 -4.88 11.13
N LYS A 51 -8.65 -4.93 12.33
CA LYS A 51 -9.67 -5.93 12.71
C LYS A 51 -9.22 -7.41 12.61
N GLY A 52 -7.90 -7.64 12.56
CA GLY A 52 -7.30 -8.97 12.40
C GLY A 52 -7.46 -9.59 11.01
N VAL A 53 -7.85 -8.82 9.99
CA VAL A 53 -8.07 -9.31 8.61
C VAL A 53 -7.22 -8.55 7.59
N CYS A 54 -6.92 -9.20 6.47
CA CYS A 54 -6.17 -8.58 5.37
C CYS A 54 -7.05 -7.65 4.53
N TRP A 55 -6.44 -6.94 3.57
CA TRP A 55 -7.16 -6.03 2.67
C TRP A 55 -8.36 -6.68 1.97
N SER A 56 -8.16 -7.86 1.37
CA SER A 56 -9.20 -8.58 0.64
C SER A 56 -10.33 -9.10 1.54
N HIS A 57 -10.07 -9.21 2.84
CA HIS A 57 -11.06 -9.63 3.84
C HIS A 57 -11.58 -8.46 4.70
N GLY A 58 -11.48 -7.22 4.21
CA GLY A 58 -12.08 -6.05 4.87
C GLY A 58 -11.19 -5.36 5.91
N GLY A 59 -9.88 -5.61 5.88
CA GLY A 59 -8.92 -4.97 6.79
C GLY A 59 -8.57 -3.52 6.47
N GLY A 60 -9.14 -2.95 5.41
CA GLY A 60 -9.01 -1.53 5.08
C GLY A 60 -10.27 -0.74 5.42
N THR A 61 -10.22 0.57 5.16
CA THR A 61 -11.38 1.46 5.28
C THR A 61 -12.43 1.09 4.23
N ILE A 62 -13.71 1.08 4.61
CA ILE A 62 -14.80 0.79 3.67
C ILE A 62 -15.06 2.01 2.80
N CYS A 63 -15.44 1.78 1.55
CA CYS A 63 -15.84 2.81 0.61
C CYS A 63 -17.00 3.65 1.17
N SER A 64 -16.86 4.97 1.13
CA SER A 64 -17.88 5.92 1.61
C SER A 64 -19.12 6.05 0.72
N ALA A 65 -19.17 5.34 -0.41
CA ALA A 65 -20.34 5.32 -1.29
C ALA A 65 -21.47 4.49 -0.67
N ASP A 66 -22.71 4.92 -0.89
CA ASP A 66 -23.90 4.27 -0.33
C ASP A 66 -23.94 2.77 -0.68
N GLN A 67 -24.24 1.94 0.33
CA GLN A 67 -24.34 0.48 0.21
C GLN A 67 -23.10 -0.24 -0.36
N CYS A 68 -21.93 0.42 -0.37
CA CYS A 68 -20.70 -0.20 -0.86
C CYS A 68 -19.93 -0.90 0.27
N THR A 69 -19.78 -2.22 0.17
CA THR A 69 -19.02 -3.02 1.15
C THR A 69 -17.54 -3.22 0.78
N THR A 70 -17.12 -2.64 -0.34
CA THR A 70 -15.74 -2.79 -0.84
C THR A 70 -14.77 -1.87 -0.11
N VAL A 71 -13.50 -2.26 -0.06
CA VAL A 71 -12.45 -1.47 0.60
C VAL A 71 -12.05 -0.28 -0.27
N SER A 72 -11.96 0.90 0.34
CA SER A 72 -11.50 2.13 -0.28
C SER A 72 -10.05 2.02 -0.74
N VAL A 73 -9.73 2.44 -1.95
CA VAL A 73 -8.35 2.43 -2.47
C VAL A 73 -7.65 3.75 -2.14
N SER A 74 -8.33 4.88 -2.40
CA SER A 74 -7.89 6.22 -2.03
C SER A 74 -9.09 7.17 -1.96
N ASN A 75 -8.92 8.34 -1.33
CA ASN A 75 -9.97 9.36 -1.18
C ASN A 75 -11.28 8.84 -0.54
N GLY A 76 -11.19 7.81 0.31
CA GLY A 76 -12.35 7.22 0.98
C GLY A 76 -13.24 6.35 0.09
N VAL A 77 -12.94 6.17 -1.21
CA VAL A 77 -13.78 5.41 -2.15
C VAL A 77 -13.02 4.24 -2.77
N CYS A 78 -13.75 3.22 -3.21
CA CYS A 78 -13.17 2.05 -3.86
C CYS A 78 -12.81 2.33 -5.32
N TRP A 79 -12.20 1.35 -5.99
CA TRP A 79 -11.84 1.46 -7.40
C TRP A 79 -13.03 1.81 -8.32
N ALA A 80 -14.18 1.18 -8.08
CA ALA A 80 -15.39 1.40 -8.88
C ALA A 80 -15.94 2.83 -8.69
N HIS A 81 -15.80 3.38 -7.48
CA HIS A 81 -16.27 4.71 -7.11
C HIS A 81 -15.19 5.80 -7.18
N GLY A 82 -14.12 5.59 -7.97
CA GLY A 82 -13.13 6.64 -8.27
C GLY A 82 -11.88 6.69 -7.39
N GLY A 83 -11.68 5.71 -6.51
CA GLY A 83 -10.51 5.62 -5.63
C GLY A 83 -9.18 5.28 -6.32
N GLY A 84 -9.11 5.30 -7.64
CA GLY A 84 -7.89 4.97 -8.37
C GLY A 84 -7.85 5.61 -9.76
N LYS A 85 -6.63 5.78 -10.28
CA LYS A 85 -6.41 6.46 -11.56
C LYS A 85 -6.77 5.55 -12.74
N ARG A 86 -7.54 6.09 -13.68
CA ARG A 86 -7.85 5.43 -14.95
C ARG A 86 -6.78 5.77 -15.99
N CYS A 87 -6.65 4.90 -16.98
CA CYS A 87 -5.80 5.14 -18.13
C CYS A 87 -6.19 6.43 -18.84
N VAL A 88 -5.22 7.27 -19.15
CA VAL A 88 -5.41 8.55 -19.86
C VAL A 88 -5.89 8.37 -21.30
N THR A 89 -5.63 7.21 -21.92
CA THR A 89 -6.10 6.90 -23.27
C THR A 89 -7.62 6.93 -23.34
N PRO A 90 -8.22 7.68 -24.29
CA PRO A 90 -9.66 7.75 -24.47
C PRO A 90 -10.31 6.36 -24.60
N GLY A 91 -11.44 6.14 -23.94
CA GLY A 91 -12.15 4.87 -23.94
C GLY A 91 -11.53 3.76 -23.07
N CYS A 92 -10.40 3.99 -22.41
CA CYS A 92 -9.74 2.98 -21.60
C CYS A 92 -10.08 3.10 -20.11
N ALA A 93 -10.89 2.18 -19.58
CA ALA A 93 -11.26 2.14 -18.16
C ALA A 93 -10.26 1.37 -17.28
N ARG A 94 -9.13 0.89 -17.84
CA ARG A 94 -8.13 0.06 -17.14
C ARG A 94 -7.38 0.85 -16.07
N PRO A 95 -6.86 0.17 -15.03
CA PRO A 95 -6.04 0.81 -14.02
C PRO A 95 -4.77 1.40 -14.58
N ALA A 96 -4.40 2.57 -14.06
CA ALA A 96 -3.17 3.25 -14.38
C ALA A 96 -2.48 3.78 -13.13
N TYR A 97 -1.19 4.04 -13.26
CA TYR A 97 -0.35 4.46 -12.15
C TYR A 97 0.51 5.64 -12.57
N GLN A 98 0.94 6.45 -11.61
CA GLN A 98 1.81 7.59 -11.92
C GLN A 98 3.15 7.13 -12.55
N ARG A 99 3.69 5.99 -12.10
CA ARG A 99 4.89 5.37 -12.68
C ARG A 99 4.75 4.96 -14.16
N THR A 100 3.52 4.77 -14.64
CA THR A 100 3.21 4.46 -16.04
C THR A 100 2.65 5.68 -16.78
N ARG A 101 2.97 6.91 -16.34
CA ARG A 101 2.45 8.18 -16.91
C ARG A 101 0.91 8.23 -16.97
N ASN A 102 0.25 7.61 -15.98
CA ASN A 102 -1.21 7.44 -15.95
C ASN A 102 -1.78 6.68 -17.17
N MET A 103 -0.98 5.82 -17.80
CA MET A 103 -1.44 4.85 -18.80
C MET A 103 -1.57 3.46 -18.16
N CYS A 104 -2.46 2.62 -18.68
CA CYS A 104 -2.50 1.22 -18.29
C CYS A 104 -1.25 0.47 -18.80
N SER A 105 -0.96 -0.72 -18.26
CA SER A 105 0.20 -1.51 -18.69
C SER A 105 0.27 -1.75 -20.20
N MET A 106 -0.90 -1.99 -20.82
CA MET A 106 -1.01 -2.19 -22.27
C MET A 106 -0.62 -0.94 -23.06
N HIS A 107 -1.20 0.22 -22.74
CA HIS A 107 -0.92 1.45 -23.49
C HIS A 107 0.45 2.04 -23.13
N PHE A 108 0.93 1.85 -21.90
CA PHE A 108 2.28 2.23 -21.51
C PHE A 108 3.33 1.46 -22.32
N ASN A 109 3.13 0.14 -22.51
CA ASN A 109 4.03 -0.66 -23.33
C ASN A 109 3.90 -0.36 -24.83
N ALA A 110 2.67 -0.17 -25.32
CA ALA A 110 2.43 0.19 -26.73
C ALA A 110 3.05 1.54 -27.12
N GLY A 111 3.02 2.54 -26.21
CA GLY A 111 3.63 3.86 -26.46
C GLY A 111 5.16 3.85 -26.52
N LEU A 112 5.82 2.78 -26.06
CA LEU A 112 7.26 2.58 -26.25
C LEU A 112 7.59 2.06 -27.65
N SER A 113 6.62 1.42 -28.32
CA SER A 113 6.77 0.85 -29.67
C SER A 113 6.56 1.87 -30.80
N SER A 114 6.08 3.07 -30.49
CA SER A 114 5.74 4.11 -31.48
C SER A 114 6.91 5.03 -31.88
N ASN A 115 8.12 4.81 -31.35
CA ASN A 115 9.31 5.61 -31.64
C ASN A 115 10.34 4.89 -32.54
N VAL A 116 9.89 4.11 -33.53
CA VAL A 116 10.76 3.50 -34.55
C VAL A 116 10.47 4.03 -35.97
N SER A 117 10.11 5.30 -36.10
CA SER A 117 10.02 5.98 -37.40
C SER A 117 10.21 7.49 -37.23
N ALA A 118 11.44 7.91 -37.04
CA ALA A 118 11.87 9.27 -37.38
C ALA A 118 13.16 9.12 -38.19
N SER A 119 12.99 9.11 -39.52
CA SER A 119 14.05 9.26 -40.51
C SER A 119 14.50 10.72 -40.58
#